data_AF-A0AAF0F6W1-F1
#
_entry.id   AF-A0AAF0F6W1-F1
#
_cell.length_a   1.000
_cell.length_b   1.000
_cell.length_c   1.000
_cell.angle_alpha   90.00
_cell.angle_beta   90.00
_cell.angle_gamma   90.00
#
_symmetry.space_group_name_H-M   'P 1'
#
loop_
_entity.id
_entity.type
_entity.pdbx_description
1 polymer ?
#
loop_
_entity_poly.entity_id
_entity_poly.type
_entity_poly.pdbx_seq_one_letter_code
_entity_poly.pdbx_strand_id
1 'polypeptide(L)'
;MTNAPDRFNLFLLQPGERRIEVQEDMRIPNAATFFFNKEDHTMGNMIRHAVLSLPGVLFCGYKVPHPLEPRVLVKIQTDGSQTPAEILQQACTKLIVNIGSLKQNWAKELRLANDSSRLDNGAYESKIWDTHGTQDPSGTYDTNADRSAGMSGYVDI
;
A
#
# COMPACT_ATOMS: atom_id res chain seq x y z
N MET A 1 15.38 5.27 -27.96
CA MET A 1 15.25 4.97 -26.51
C MET A 1 14.91 3.48 -26.37
N THR A 2 15.86 2.59 -26.66
CA THR A 2 15.56 1.21 -27.06
C THR A 2 16.03 0.16 -26.03
N ASN A 3 16.52 0.59 -24.87
CA ASN A 3 17.05 -0.30 -23.82
C ASN A 3 16.26 -0.21 -22.50
N ALA A 4 15.07 0.38 -22.52
CA ALA A 4 14.20 0.41 -21.35
C ALA A 4 13.37 -0.88 -21.33
N PRO A 5 13.41 -1.67 -20.25
CA PRO A 5 12.53 -2.82 -20.13
C PRO A 5 11.08 -2.37 -20.01
N ASP A 6 10.16 -3.25 -20.42
CA ASP A 6 8.73 -2.97 -20.29
C ASP A 6 8.29 -2.79 -18.84
N ARG A 7 7.39 -1.84 -18.59
CA ARG A 7 6.92 -1.50 -17.24
C ARG A 7 6.19 -2.65 -16.54
N PHE A 8 5.49 -3.51 -17.29
CA PHE A 8 4.78 -4.65 -16.70
C PHE A 8 5.73 -5.70 -16.09
N ASN A 9 7.00 -5.72 -16.53
CA ASN A 9 8.02 -6.62 -15.96
C ASN A 9 8.33 -6.31 -14.48
N LEU A 10 7.85 -5.19 -13.95
CA LEU A 10 8.01 -4.79 -12.56
C LEU A 10 7.16 -5.63 -11.59
N PHE A 11 5.94 -6.01 -12.00
CA PHE A 11 4.98 -6.69 -11.14
C PHE A 11 4.51 -8.04 -11.69
N LEU A 12 4.64 -8.27 -13.00
CA LEU A 12 4.27 -9.51 -13.66
C LEU A 12 5.42 -10.52 -13.63
N LEU A 13 5.12 -11.73 -13.16
CA LEU A 13 6.05 -12.86 -13.16
C LEU A 13 6.24 -13.38 -14.58
N GLN A 14 7.48 -13.69 -14.94
CA GLN A 14 7.79 -14.35 -16.21
C GLN A 14 7.48 -15.85 -16.13
N PRO A 15 7.25 -16.54 -17.28
CA PRO A 15 7.04 -17.98 -17.29
C PRO A 15 8.18 -18.73 -16.58
N GLY A 16 7.83 -19.50 -15.53
CA GLY A 16 8.80 -20.26 -14.73
C GLY A 16 9.34 -19.55 -13.49
N GLU A 17 9.04 -18.25 -13.30
CA GLU A 17 9.42 -17.48 -12.10
C GLU A 17 8.40 -17.71 -10.97
N ARG A 18 8.87 -18.00 -9.75
CA ARG A 18 8.01 -18.11 -8.57
C ARG A 18 7.90 -16.76 -7.87
N ARG A 19 6.75 -16.46 -7.25
CA ARG A 19 6.59 -15.23 -6.45
C ARG A 19 7.52 -15.22 -5.23
N ILE A 20 7.69 -16.38 -4.61
CA ILE A 20 8.50 -16.55 -3.39
C ILE A 20 9.44 -17.74 -3.58
N GLU A 21 10.70 -17.53 -3.22
CA GLU A 21 11.71 -18.59 -3.11
C GLU A 21 12.31 -18.55 -1.70
N VAL A 22 12.58 -19.73 -1.14
CA VAL A 22 13.09 -19.85 0.23
C VAL A 22 14.49 -20.46 0.16
N GLN A 23 15.43 -19.81 0.83
CA GLN A 23 16.78 -20.30 1.00
C GLN A 23 17.12 -20.34 2.49
N GLU A 24 17.30 -21.53 3.02
CA GLU A 24 17.77 -21.73 4.40
C GLU A 24 19.25 -21.37 4.52
N ASP A 25 19.64 -20.74 5.62
CA ASP A 25 21.02 -20.37 5.89
C ASP A 25 21.71 -21.50 6.66
N MET A 26 22.72 -22.12 6.06
CA MET A 26 23.47 -23.22 6.68
C MET A 26 24.50 -22.73 7.72
N ARG A 27 24.82 -21.43 7.75
CA ARG A 27 25.84 -20.87 8.65
C ARG A 27 25.26 -20.38 9.97
N ILE A 28 24.00 -19.95 9.94
CA ILE A 28 23.31 -19.38 11.09
C ILE A 28 22.13 -20.29 11.42
N PRO A 29 22.05 -20.85 12.65
CA PRO A 29 20.94 -21.71 13.02
C PRO A 29 19.62 -20.92 12.99
N ASN A 30 18.55 -21.61 12.59
CA ASN A 30 17.18 -21.07 12.56
C ASN A 30 17.06 -19.76 11.76
N ALA A 31 17.81 -19.64 10.66
CA ALA A 31 17.76 -18.50 9.77
C ALA A 31 17.38 -18.91 8.35
N ALA A 32 16.53 -18.12 7.71
CA ALA A 32 16.15 -18.29 6.32
C ALA A 32 16.08 -16.93 5.61
N THR A 33 16.37 -16.96 4.31
CA THR A 33 16.23 -15.83 3.40
C THR A 33 15.11 -16.11 2.43
N PHE A 34 14.12 -15.24 2.42
CA PHE A 34 12.96 -15.27 1.54
C PHE A 34 13.18 -14.28 0.40
N PHE A 35 13.11 -14.77 -0.83
CA PHE A 35 13.21 -13.96 -2.05
C PHE A 35 11.80 -13.71 -2.55
N PHE A 36 11.40 -12.45 -2.55
CA PHE A 36 10.15 -11.98 -3.13
C PHE A 36 10.44 -11.38 -4.49
N ASN A 37 9.99 -12.07 -5.54
CA ASN A 37 10.13 -11.63 -6.91
C ASN A 37 8.98 -10.72 -7.29
N LYS A 38 9.28 -9.68 -8.08
CA LYS A 38 8.31 -8.66 -8.53
C LYS A 38 7.68 -7.87 -7.39
N GLU A 39 8.50 -7.58 -6.38
CA GLU A 39 8.15 -6.80 -5.19
C GLU A 39 9.22 -5.74 -4.92
N ASP A 40 8.87 -4.74 -4.10
CA ASP A 40 9.71 -3.60 -3.79
C ASP A 40 9.77 -3.29 -2.28
N HIS A 41 10.35 -2.14 -1.94
CA HIS A 41 10.47 -1.68 -0.56
C HIS A 41 9.13 -1.57 0.17
N THR A 42 8.01 -1.41 -0.54
CA THR A 42 6.67 -1.29 0.04
C THR A 42 6.34 -2.54 0.85
N MET A 43 6.45 -3.72 0.21
CA MET A 43 6.22 -5.00 0.87
C MET A 43 7.36 -5.33 1.84
N GLY A 44 8.62 -5.13 1.43
CA GLY A 44 9.79 -5.47 2.24
C GLY A 44 9.81 -4.76 3.60
N ASN A 45 9.53 -3.46 3.61
CA ASN A 45 9.51 -2.67 4.84
C ASN A 45 8.36 -3.09 5.76
N MET A 46 7.17 -3.31 5.20
CA MET A 46 5.99 -3.72 5.96
C MET A 46 6.19 -5.07 6.65
N ILE A 47 6.71 -6.07 5.91
CA ILE A 47 6.99 -7.39 6.45
C ILE A 47 8.08 -7.31 7.53
N ARG A 48 9.16 -6.55 7.31
CA ARG A 48 10.23 -6.39 8.31
C ARG A 48 9.67 -5.90 9.64
N HIS A 49 8.86 -4.84 9.63
CA HIS A 49 8.27 -4.31 10.86
C HIS A 49 7.30 -5.28 11.52
N ALA A 50 6.50 -6.01 10.75
CA ALA A 50 5.58 -7.00 11.28
C ALA A 50 6.32 -8.16 11.94
N VAL A 51 7.37 -8.68 11.31
CA VAL A 51 8.19 -9.77 11.84
C VAL A 51 8.92 -9.34 13.11
N LEU A 52 9.54 -8.15 13.14
CA LEU A 52 10.19 -7.63 14.35
C LEU A 52 9.22 -7.40 15.53
N SER A 53 7.92 -7.31 15.26
CA SER A 53 6.90 -7.17 16.31
C SER A 53 6.50 -8.50 16.97
N LEU A 54 6.95 -9.63 16.45
CA LEU A 54 6.64 -10.95 16.98
C LEU A 54 7.71 -11.40 17.99
N PRO A 55 7.31 -12.09 19.07
CA PRO A 55 8.27 -12.69 20.00
C PRO A 55 9.03 -13.85 19.34
N GLY A 56 10.24 -14.12 19.82
CA GLY A 56 11.10 -15.21 19.29
C GLY A 56 11.90 -14.86 18.03
N VAL A 57 11.79 -13.63 17.52
CA VAL A 57 12.62 -13.12 16.42
C VAL A 57 13.87 -12.47 16.99
N LEU A 58 15.04 -12.97 16.57
CA LEU A 58 16.33 -12.40 16.93
C LEU A 58 16.77 -11.33 15.92
N PHE A 59 16.50 -11.58 14.64
CA PHE A 59 16.88 -10.66 13.57
C PHE A 59 15.88 -10.71 12.42
N CYS A 60 15.54 -9.53 11.90
CA CYS A 60 14.88 -9.40 10.62
C CYS A 60 15.38 -8.16 9.87
N GLY A 61 15.77 -8.36 8.62
CA GLY A 61 16.20 -7.30 7.72
C GLY A 61 15.78 -7.60 6.30
N TYR A 62 15.58 -6.54 5.51
CA TYR A 62 15.34 -6.70 4.08
C TYR A 62 16.32 -5.84 3.26
N LYS A 63 16.57 -6.25 2.02
CA LYS A 63 17.32 -5.47 1.04
C LYS A 63 16.80 -5.70 -0.36
N VAL A 64 16.92 -4.68 -1.20
CA VAL A 64 16.78 -4.80 -2.66
C VAL A 64 18.21 -4.91 -3.21
N PRO A 65 18.56 -6.00 -3.93
CA PRO A 65 19.93 -6.25 -4.34
C PRO A 65 20.39 -5.25 -5.41
N HIS A 66 19.45 -4.84 -6.29
CA HIS A 66 19.70 -3.85 -7.33
C HIS A 66 18.41 -3.08 -7.66
N PRO A 67 18.43 -1.74 -7.78
CA PRO A 67 17.20 -0.96 -8.01
C PRO A 67 16.46 -1.27 -9.32
N LEU A 68 17.18 -1.72 -10.35
CA LEU A 68 16.57 -2.09 -11.64
C LEU A 68 15.92 -3.49 -11.64
N GLU A 69 16.13 -4.27 -10.58
CA GLU A 69 15.53 -5.59 -10.43
C GLU A 69 14.48 -5.56 -9.32
N PRO A 70 13.18 -5.73 -9.64
CA PRO A 70 12.10 -5.72 -8.67
C PRO A 70 12.14 -7.02 -7.85
N ARG A 71 13.05 -7.09 -6.89
CA ARG A 71 13.27 -8.27 -6.05
C ARG A 71 13.69 -7.86 -4.65
N VAL A 72 13.05 -8.43 -3.65
CA VAL A 72 13.30 -8.13 -2.25
C VAL A 72 13.77 -9.39 -1.54
N LEU A 73 14.87 -9.28 -0.80
CA LEU A 73 15.38 -10.35 0.04
C LEU A 73 15.06 -10.00 1.48
N VAL A 74 14.28 -10.84 2.16
CA VAL A 74 13.98 -10.71 3.59
C VAL A 74 14.70 -11.84 4.33
N LYS A 75 15.62 -11.48 5.21
CA LYS A 75 16.31 -12.45 6.08
C LYS A 75 15.66 -12.42 7.46
N ILE A 76 15.31 -13.60 7.97
CA ILE A 76 14.68 -13.79 9.28
C ILE A 76 15.52 -14.81 10.04
N GLN A 77 15.80 -14.52 11.31
CA GLN A 77 16.43 -15.42 12.26
C GLN A 77 15.57 -15.50 13.53
N THR A 78 15.30 -16.72 13.98
CA THR A 78 14.52 -16.99 15.19
C THR A 78 15.39 -17.61 16.27
N ASP A 79 14.88 -17.62 17.50
CA ASP A 79 15.48 -18.26 18.67
C ASP A 79 15.39 -19.80 18.64
N GLY A 80 14.65 -20.37 17.68
CA GLY A 80 14.38 -21.80 17.55
C GLY A 80 13.06 -22.26 18.18
N SER A 81 12.30 -21.36 18.82
CA SER A 81 10.96 -21.67 19.33
C SER A 81 9.96 -21.88 18.18
N GLN A 82 10.16 -21.15 17.07
CA GLN A 82 9.34 -21.22 15.86
C GLN A 82 10.23 -21.17 14.63
N THR A 83 9.78 -21.78 13.53
CA THR A 83 10.51 -21.71 12.26
C THR A 83 10.38 -20.31 11.65
N PRO A 84 11.40 -19.84 10.89
CA PRO A 84 11.31 -18.55 10.19
C PRO A 84 10.10 -18.45 9.24
N ALA A 85 9.67 -19.57 8.65
CA ALA A 85 8.52 -19.62 7.76
C ALA A 85 7.19 -19.41 8.51
N GLU A 86 7.04 -20.02 9.68
CA GLU A 86 5.85 -19.82 10.54
C GLU A 86 5.76 -18.38 11.04
N ILE A 87 6.87 -17.80 11.48
CA ILE A 87 6.94 -16.39 11.89
C ILE A 87 6.52 -15.47 10.74
N LEU A 88 7.00 -15.73 9.52
CA LEU A 88 6.63 -14.95 8.35
C LEU A 88 5.12 -15.05 8.07
N GLN A 89 4.55 -16.25 8.15
CA GLN A 89 3.12 -16.46 7.97
C GLN A 89 2.29 -15.70 9.02
N GLN A 90 2.68 -15.79 10.29
CA GLN A 90 2.01 -15.07 11.38
C GLN A 90 2.10 -13.55 11.19
N ALA A 91 3.25 -13.04 10.74
CA ALA A 91 3.44 -11.63 10.45
C ALA A 91 2.49 -11.16 9.33
N CYS A 92 2.37 -11.95 8.26
CA CYS A 92 1.44 -11.67 7.16
C CYS A 92 -0.03 -11.67 7.63
N THR A 93 -0.44 -12.67 8.42
CA THR A 93 -1.81 -12.72 8.99
C THR A 93 -2.08 -11.49 9.87
N LYS A 94 -1.13 -11.12 10.72
CA LYS A 94 -1.23 -9.92 11.58
C LYS A 94 -1.37 -8.65 10.74
N LEU A 95 -0.62 -8.50 9.66
CA LEU A 95 -0.73 -7.36 8.74
C LEU A 95 -2.10 -7.28 8.07
N ILE A 96 -2.63 -8.40 7.58
CA ILE A 96 -3.96 -8.47 6.95
C ILE A 96 -5.03 -7.99 7.93
N VAL A 97 -4.99 -8.46 9.18
CA VAL A 97 -5.94 -8.05 10.22
C VAL A 97 -5.80 -6.55 10.51
N ASN A 98 -4.58 -6.06 10.72
CA ASN A 98 -4.33 -4.65 11.04
C ASN A 98 -4.83 -3.70 9.94
N ILE A 99 -4.53 -4.02 8.67
CA ILE A 99 -5.00 -3.22 7.53
C ILE A 99 -6.52 -3.32 7.39
N GLY A 100 -7.10 -4.49 7.64
CA GLY A 100 -8.55 -4.69 7.68
C GLY A 100 -9.23 -3.80 8.72
N SER A 101 -8.72 -3.77 9.94
CA SER A 101 -9.23 -2.91 11.01
C SER A 101 -9.05 -1.43 10.69
N LEU A 102 -7.90 -1.03 10.12
CA LEU A 102 -7.67 0.35 9.68
C LEU A 102 -8.72 0.77 8.64
N LYS A 103 -8.98 -0.05 7.63
CA LYS A 103 -9.98 0.21 6.60
C LYS A 103 -11.38 0.40 7.20
N GLN A 104 -11.78 -0.46 8.12
CA GLN A 104 -13.08 -0.38 8.79
C GLN A 104 -13.21 0.88 9.64
N ASN A 105 -12.20 1.19 10.44
CA ASN A 105 -12.18 2.38 11.29
C ASN A 105 -12.22 3.66 10.44
N TRP A 106 -11.40 3.73 9.40
CA TRP A 106 -11.38 4.85 8.48
C TRP A 106 -12.74 5.06 7.78
N ALA A 107 -13.36 3.98 7.29
CA ALA A 107 -14.68 4.07 6.68
C ALA A 107 -15.77 4.51 7.67
N LYS A 108 -15.66 4.12 8.95
CA LYS A 108 -16.55 4.58 10.01
C LYS A 108 -16.39 6.08 10.25
N GLU A 109 -15.16 6.56 10.42
CA GLU A 109 -14.90 7.99 10.66
C GLU A 109 -15.35 8.87 9.49
N LEU A 110 -15.16 8.41 8.25
CA LEU A 110 -15.67 9.14 7.08
C LEU A 110 -17.20 9.25 7.05
N ARG A 111 -17.92 8.20 7.47
CA ARG A 111 -19.38 8.24 7.57
C ARG A 111 -19.83 9.24 8.63
N LEU A 112 -19.19 9.22 9.80
CA LEU A 112 -19.47 10.18 10.88
C LEU A 112 -19.15 11.63 10.47
N ALA A 113 -18.07 11.86 9.73
CA ALA A 113 -17.71 13.17 9.20
C ALA A 113 -18.73 13.69 8.17
N ASN A 114 -19.22 12.83 7.28
CA ASN A 114 -20.27 13.23 6.33
C ASN A 114 -21.61 13.50 7.02
N ASP A 115 -21.97 12.73 8.05
CA ASP A 115 -23.21 12.93 8.81
C ASP A 115 -23.17 14.21 9.66
N SER A 116 -22.02 14.52 10.25
CA SER A 116 -21.81 15.80 10.97
C SER A 116 -21.84 17.00 10.02
N SER A 117 -21.23 16.90 8.83
CA SER A 117 -21.36 17.89 7.76
C SER A 117 -22.83 18.11 7.33
N ARG A 118 -23.67 17.07 7.35
CA ARG A 118 -25.11 17.19 7.00
C ARG A 118 -25.94 17.88 8.09
N LEU A 119 -25.53 17.79 9.36
CA LEU A 119 -26.19 18.48 10.47
C LEU A 119 -25.72 19.93 10.62
N ASP A 120 -24.57 20.28 10.03
CA ASP A 120 -23.97 21.62 10.07
C ASP A 120 -24.34 22.52 8.88
N ASN A 121 -25.09 22.01 7.90
CA ASN A 121 -25.70 22.82 6.84
C ASN A 121 -26.85 23.72 7.33
N GLY A 122 -26.85 24.04 8.63
CA GLY A 122 -27.59 25.13 9.25
C GLY A 122 -26.62 26.24 9.69
N ALA A 123 -26.43 27.22 8.82
CA ALA A 123 -26.10 28.61 9.14
C ALA A 123 -24.65 29.06 9.45
N TYR A 124 -23.59 28.26 9.27
CA TYR A 124 -22.24 28.85 9.19
C TYR A 124 -21.31 28.08 8.24
N GLU A 125 -21.06 28.70 7.09
CA GLU A 125 -20.11 28.26 6.08
C GLU A 125 -18.68 28.26 6.67
N SER A 126 -18.19 27.10 7.09
CA SER A 126 -16.80 26.92 7.55
C SER A 126 -15.84 26.96 6.36
N LYS A 127 -15.40 28.17 5.99
CA LYS A 127 -14.24 28.39 5.12
C LYS A 127 -12.95 28.02 5.85
N ILE A 128 -12.56 26.75 5.81
CA ILE A 128 -11.28 26.26 6.34
C ILE A 128 -10.21 26.10 5.24
N TRP A 129 -10.56 26.16 3.95
CA TRP A 129 -9.61 25.92 2.85
C TRP A 129 -9.30 27.12 1.93
N ASP A 130 -9.83 28.30 2.21
CA ASP A 130 -9.55 29.52 1.42
C ASP A 130 -8.58 30.44 2.15
N THR A 131 -7.30 30.07 2.32
CA THR A 131 -6.27 31.02 2.80
C THR A 131 -4.89 30.78 2.19
N HIS A 132 -4.82 30.55 0.88
CA HIS A 132 -3.61 30.89 0.11
C HIS A 132 -3.98 31.41 -1.27
N GLY A 133 -3.94 32.74 -1.44
CA GLY A 133 -3.95 33.40 -2.74
C GLY A 133 -5.07 34.41 -2.92
N THR A 134 -4.99 35.56 -2.25
CA THR A 134 -5.81 36.71 -2.65
C THR A 134 -4.96 37.66 -3.51
N GLN A 135 -5.49 37.87 -4.73
CA GLN A 135 -5.36 39.02 -5.63
C GLN A 135 -4.47 38.85 -6.87
N ASP A 136 -5.12 38.57 -8.00
CA ASP A 136 -5.01 39.49 -9.15
C ASP A 136 -6.41 39.64 -9.82
N PRO A 137 -6.81 40.85 -10.29
CA PRO A 137 -8.19 41.14 -10.68
C PRO A 137 -8.35 41.28 -12.20
N SER A 138 -8.87 40.27 -12.90
CA SER A 138 -9.63 40.43 -14.17
C SER A 138 -9.92 39.07 -14.80
N GLY A 139 -11.19 38.77 -15.05
CA GLY A 139 -11.57 37.62 -15.88
C GLY A 139 -12.89 36.98 -15.47
N THR A 140 -13.99 37.65 -15.78
CA THR A 140 -15.33 37.07 -15.70
C THR A 140 -15.43 35.96 -16.75
N TYR A 141 -15.52 34.70 -16.32
CA TYR A 141 -15.96 33.60 -17.18
C TYR A 141 -17.24 33.01 -16.60
N ASP A 142 -18.32 33.28 -17.32
CA ASP A 142 -19.68 32.86 -17.06
C ASP A 142 -19.83 31.37 -17.41
N THR A 143 -19.92 30.48 -16.42
CA THR A 143 -20.15 29.04 -16.65
C THR A 143 -21.63 28.69 -16.57
N ASN A 144 -22.48 29.42 -17.30
CA ASN A 144 -23.90 29.13 -17.47
C ASN A 144 -24.26 29.03 -18.96
N ALA A 145 -23.55 28.18 -19.71
CA ALA A 145 -23.76 28.01 -21.15
C ALA A 145 -24.20 26.60 -21.58
N ASP A 146 -24.44 25.63 -20.67
CA ASP A 146 -24.77 24.25 -21.11
C ASP A 146 -26.00 23.62 -20.42
N ARG A 147 -26.97 24.45 -20.03
CA ARG A 147 -28.35 24.00 -19.78
C ARG A 147 -29.17 24.01 -21.08
N SER A 148 -28.75 23.25 -22.10
CA SER A 148 -29.67 22.80 -23.17
C SER A 148 -29.02 21.78 -24.12
N ALA A 149 -29.06 20.49 -23.79
CA ALA A 149 -29.13 19.43 -24.80
C ALA A 149 -29.46 18.06 -24.19
N GLY A 150 -30.60 17.49 -24.59
CA GLY A 150 -30.66 16.10 -25.03
C GLY A 150 -30.71 14.99 -23.98
N MET A 151 -31.93 14.51 -23.73
CA MET A 151 -32.20 13.13 -23.31
C MET A 151 -31.49 12.10 -24.20
N SER A 152 -30.77 11.14 -23.62
CA SER A 152 -30.61 9.74 -24.05
C SER A 152 -29.65 9.06 -23.07
N GLY A 153 -30.07 8.17 -22.16
CA GLY A 153 -30.41 6.79 -22.49
C GLY A 153 -29.16 5.90 -22.36
N TYR A 154 -28.86 5.43 -21.14
CA TYR A 154 -27.96 4.27 -20.96
C TYR A 154 -28.52 3.35 -19.88
N VAL A 155 -28.69 2.09 -20.26
CA VAL A 155 -29.23 0.97 -19.48
C VAL A 155 -28.06 0.03 -19.23
N ASP A 156 -27.85 -0.34 -17.97
CA ASP A 156 -26.83 -1.31 -17.53
C ASP A 156 -27.13 -2.73 -18.07
N ILE A 157 -26.07 -3.46 -18.43
CA ILE A 157 -26.04 -4.93 -18.44
C ILE A 157 -24.91 -5.41 -17.54
#